data_AF-A0A8S3BJ27-F1
#
_entry.id   AF-A0A8S3BJ27-F1
#
_cell.length_a   1.000
_cell.length_b   1.000
_cell.length_c   1.000
_cell.angle_alpha   90.00
_cell.angle_beta   90.00
_cell.angle_gamma   90.00
#
_symmetry.space_group_name_H-M   'P 1'
#
loop_
_entity.id
_entity.type
_entity.pdbx_description
1 polymer ?
#
loop_
_entity_poly.entity_id
_entity_poly.type
_entity_poly.pdbx_seq_one_letter_code
_entity_poly.pdbx_strand_id
1 'polypeptide(L)'
;MHPVIYYTIIFAAVISTCHGTPFNSPNNCGYDACNLGQPDKLNVHIVPHTHDDVGWLKTVDQYYYGARNDIQHAAVQFILDSAIQALVENPDRRFIYVEIAFFWRWWLQQTEEMQNTVRQLVNQGRLEFVSGGWSMNDEGVTHYNSIIDQHSLGAEFLRDQFGECGRPKLGWQIDPFGHSRQVASLFAHMGFDGLFFGRVDLQDYAERNITKQMEMIWKGSSNLGEESWLFTGIIPRTYTPPESFCFDAFCDDEPIKDDPQLHDYNVLERVQAFINAAHDQAAGYATNHIMMTMGSDFQYENANQWYKNLDKLIRYVNAQ
;
A
#
# COMPACT_ATOMS: atom_id res chain seq x y z
N MET A 1 -19.21 -12.09 49.66
CA MET A 1 -19.55 -12.49 48.28
C MET A 1 -19.95 -11.23 47.54
N HIS A 2 -19.07 -10.68 46.71
CA HIS A 2 -19.43 -9.57 45.83
C HIS A 2 -20.14 -10.13 44.60
N PRO A 3 -21.32 -9.61 44.22
CA PRO A 3 -22.03 -10.08 43.04
C PRO A 3 -21.24 -9.66 41.79
N VAL A 4 -20.86 -10.64 40.97
CA VAL A 4 -20.35 -10.40 39.62
C VAL A 4 -21.56 -9.98 38.77
N ILE A 5 -21.63 -8.71 38.41
CA ILE A 5 -22.66 -8.19 37.50
C ILE A 5 -22.17 -8.41 36.08
N TYR A 6 -22.84 -9.31 35.35
CA TYR A 6 -22.62 -9.49 33.92
C TYR A 6 -23.45 -8.44 33.17
N TYR A 7 -22.77 -7.53 32.47
CA TYR A 7 -23.42 -6.57 31.59
C TYR A 7 -23.54 -7.18 30.19
N THR A 8 -24.75 -7.25 29.65
CA THR A 8 -25.00 -7.58 28.24
C THR A 8 -25.32 -6.29 27.49
N ILE A 9 -24.44 -5.89 26.59
CA ILE A 9 -24.70 -4.78 25.66
C ILE A 9 -25.49 -5.37 24.48
N ILE A 10 -26.72 -4.90 24.26
CA ILE A 10 -27.56 -5.32 23.13
C ILE A 10 -27.60 -4.17 22.11
N PHE A 11 -27.03 -4.39 20.93
CA PHE A 11 -27.17 -3.49 19.78
C PHE A 11 -28.38 -3.94 18.97
N ALA A 12 -29.29 -3.03 18.62
CA ALA A 12 -30.41 -3.32 17.74
C ALA A 12 -29.97 -3.10 16.28
N ALA A 13 -30.01 -4.15 15.46
CA ALA A 13 -29.76 -4.08 14.02
C ALA A 13 -30.97 -4.63 13.25
N VAL A 14 -31.38 -3.92 12.19
CA VAL A 14 -32.36 -4.42 11.22
C VAL A 14 -31.60 -5.32 10.25
N ILE A 15 -31.83 -6.63 10.33
CA ILE A 15 -31.17 -7.61 9.48
C ILE A 15 -31.89 -7.63 8.13
N SER A 16 -31.21 -7.18 7.07
CA SER A 16 -31.56 -7.51 5.70
C SER A 16 -30.62 -8.60 5.23
N THR A 17 -31.14 -9.79 4.93
CA THR A 17 -30.34 -10.92 4.44
C THR A 17 -30.06 -10.74 2.95
N CYS A 18 -28.82 -10.42 2.58
CA CYS A 18 -28.33 -10.63 1.21
C CYS A 18 -27.71 -12.03 1.12
N HIS A 19 -28.21 -12.85 0.20
CA HIS A 19 -27.58 -14.12 -0.14
C HIS A 19 -26.54 -13.87 -1.23
N GLY A 20 -25.25 -14.00 -0.88
CA GLY A 20 -24.16 -13.98 -1.84
C GLY A 20 -24.10 -15.31 -2.60
N THR A 21 -24.26 -15.27 -3.92
CA THR A 21 -23.91 -16.41 -4.79
C THR A 21 -22.39 -16.52 -4.90
N PRO A 22 -21.79 -17.72 -4.79
CA PRO A 22 -20.36 -17.87 -5.04
C PRO A 22 -20.09 -17.58 -6.51
N PHE A 23 -19.39 -16.49 -6.80
CA PHE A 23 -18.94 -16.16 -8.14
C PHE A 23 -17.61 -16.89 -8.39
N ASN A 24 -17.65 -17.91 -9.25
CA ASN A 24 -16.49 -18.70 -9.63
C ASN A 24 -15.74 -17.96 -10.76
N SER A 25 -15.04 -16.88 -10.42
CA SER A 25 -14.14 -16.19 -11.36
C SER A 25 -12.84 -16.97 -11.49
N PRO A 26 -12.26 -17.12 -12.69
CA PRO A 26 -10.87 -17.54 -12.81
C PRO A 26 -9.97 -16.60 -11.99
N ASN A 27 -8.93 -17.15 -11.37
CA ASN A 27 -7.91 -16.38 -10.67
C ASN A 27 -7.26 -15.42 -11.67
N ASN A 28 -7.40 -14.12 -11.43
CA ASN A 28 -6.83 -13.05 -12.23
C ASN A 28 -6.01 -12.17 -11.28
N CYS A 29 -4.83 -12.65 -10.89
CA CYS A 29 -3.95 -12.04 -9.89
C CYS A 29 -2.52 -11.94 -10.43
N GLY A 30 -1.63 -11.22 -9.72
CA GLY A 30 -0.27 -10.97 -10.20
C GLY A 30 -0.28 -10.22 -11.53
N TYR A 31 0.64 -10.57 -12.42
CA TYR A 31 0.82 -9.88 -13.71
C TYR A 31 -0.39 -9.96 -14.65
N ASP A 32 -1.19 -11.03 -14.56
CA ASP A 32 -2.40 -11.19 -15.37
C ASP A 32 -3.49 -10.16 -15.01
N ALA A 33 -3.45 -9.66 -13.76
CA ALA A 33 -4.36 -8.63 -13.29
C ALA A 33 -3.94 -7.21 -13.70
N CYS A 34 -2.75 -6.99 -14.25
CA CYS A 34 -2.19 -5.64 -14.42
C CYS A 34 -2.91 -4.82 -15.51
N ASN A 35 -3.07 -3.52 -15.27
CA ASN A 35 -3.40 -2.55 -16.31
C ASN A 35 -2.09 -2.02 -16.91
N LEU A 36 -1.85 -2.29 -18.19
CA LEU A 36 -0.63 -1.88 -18.89
C LEU A 36 -0.61 -0.40 -19.29
N GLY A 37 -1.71 0.33 -19.07
CA GLY A 37 -1.83 1.74 -19.43
C GLY A 37 -1.96 1.96 -20.95
N GLN A 38 -1.64 3.17 -21.40
CA GLN A 38 -1.71 3.60 -22.79
C GLN A 38 -0.31 3.91 -23.34
N PRO A 39 0.16 3.25 -24.42
CA PRO A 39 1.53 3.40 -24.93
C PRO A 39 1.91 4.84 -25.30
N ASP A 40 0.97 5.61 -25.85
CA ASP A 40 1.22 6.97 -26.36
C ASP A 40 0.96 8.07 -25.30
N LYS A 41 0.83 7.70 -24.03
CA LYS A 41 0.59 8.63 -22.92
C LYS A 41 1.59 8.43 -21.78
N LEU A 42 1.72 9.45 -20.94
CA LEU A 42 2.29 9.28 -19.60
C LEU A 42 1.27 8.51 -18.74
N ASN A 43 1.71 7.41 -18.16
CA ASN A 43 0.91 6.53 -17.31
C ASN A 43 1.28 6.78 -15.85
N VAL A 44 0.34 7.34 -15.09
CA VAL A 44 0.50 7.56 -13.66
C VAL A 44 -0.18 6.43 -12.89
N HIS A 45 0.63 5.56 -12.29
CA HIS A 45 0.15 4.48 -11.44
C HIS A 45 -0.09 5.03 -10.03
N ILE A 46 -1.35 5.29 -9.70
CA ILE A 46 -1.77 5.63 -8.33
C ILE A 46 -1.70 4.35 -7.49
N VAL A 47 -0.91 4.39 -6.43
CA VAL A 47 -0.69 3.26 -5.50
C VAL A 47 -1.19 3.64 -4.11
N PRO A 48 -2.45 3.30 -3.77
CA PRO A 48 -2.99 3.42 -2.42
C PRO A 48 -2.26 2.48 -1.45
N HIS A 49 -1.74 3.02 -0.36
CA HIS A 49 -1.06 2.25 0.68
C HIS A 49 -1.20 2.91 2.05
N THR A 50 -0.88 2.17 3.10
CA THR A 50 -0.61 2.69 4.45
C THR A 50 0.77 2.20 4.89
N HIS A 51 1.48 3.01 5.67
CA HIS A 51 2.70 2.56 6.34
C HIS A 51 2.38 2.32 7.82
N ASP A 52 2.32 1.05 8.22
CA ASP A 52 1.90 0.65 9.55
C ASP A 52 3.10 0.16 10.38
N ASP A 53 3.79 1.06 11.08
CA ASP A 53 4.91 0.69 11.94
C ASP A 53 4.52 -0.40 12.95
N VAL A 54 5.27 -1.51 12.94
CA VAL A 54 5.12 -2.61 13.92
C VAL A 54 5.80 -2.24 15.24
N GLY A 55 5.36 -1.11 15.81
CA GLY A 55 5.90 -0.49 17.01
C GLY A 55 6.92 0.60 16.72
N TRP A 56 6.67 1.82 17.23
CA TRP A 56 7.54 2.99 17.08
C TRP A 56 7.27 4.00 18.21
N LEU A 57 6.25 4.84 18.08
CA LEU A 57 5.79 5.73 19.16
C LEU A 57 4.80 5.03 20.10
N LYS A 58 4.00 4.11 19.55
CA LYS A 58 3.12 3.22 20.30
C LYS A 58 3.60 1.78 20.21
N THR A 59 3.12 0.96 21.14
CA THR A 59 3.31 -0.50 21.04
C THR A 59 2.47 -1.07 19.89
N VAL A 60 2.83 -2.25 19.39
CA VAL A 60 2.10 -2.94 18.31
C VAL A 60 0.61 -3.11 18.65
N ASP A 61 0.28 -3.49 19.88
CA ASP A 61 -1.13 -3.69 20.27
C ASP A 61 -1.90 -2.36 20.36
N GLN A 62 -1.22 -1.28 20.75
CA GLN A 62 -1.83 0.05 20.78
C GLN A 62 -2.09 0.58 19.38
N TYR A 63 -1.17 0.38 18.43
CA TYR A 63 -1.41 0.67 17.01
C TYR A 63 -2.54 -0.17 16.44
N TYR A 64 -2.56 -1.46 16.74
CA TYR A 64 -3.61 -2.35 16.23
C TYR A 64 -5.01 -1.91 16.67
N TYR A 65 -5.20 -1.69 17.98
CA TYR A 65 -6.51 -1.38 18.55
C TYR A 65 -6.91 0.10 18.45
N GLY A 66 -6.00 1.01 18.11
CA GLY A 66 -6.27 2.45 18.18
C GLY A 66 -6.21 3.01 19.61
N ALA A 67 -5.44 2.38 20.49
CA ALA A 67 -5.24 2.88 21.85
C ALA A 67 -4.15 3.97 21.87
N ARG A 68 -4.19 4.81 22.90
CA ARG A 68 -3.22 5.90 23.13
C ARG A 68 -3.07 6.84 21.94
N ASN A 69 -4.19 7.21 21.30
CA ASN A 69 -4.21 8.20 20.22
C ASN A 69 -3.79 9.62 20.69
N ASP A 70 -3.59 9.83 22.00
CA ASP A 70 -2.90 10.99 22.55
C ASP A 70 -1.40 11.05 22.19
N ILE A 71 -0.77 9.90 21.90
CA ILE A 71 0.65 9.81 21.50
C ILE A 71 0.77 10.01 19.98
N GLN A 72 0.03 9.20 19.22
CA GLN A 72 -0.07 9.25 17.78
C GLN A 72 -1.43 8.66 17.39
N HIS A 73 -2.20 9.40 16.58
CA HIS A 73 -3.45 8.90 16.04
C HIS A 73 -3.15 7.81 15.01
N ALA A 74 -3.56 6.58 15.29
CA ALA A 74 -3.33 5.42 14.43
C ALA A 74 -4.10 4.20 14.94
N ALA A 75 -4.90 3.56 14.10
CA ALA A 75 -5.69 2.37 14.45
C ALA A 75 -5.80 1.36 13.30
N VAL A 76 -4.85 0.41 13.23
CA VAL A 76 -4.67 -0.48 12.07
C VAL A 76 -5.88 -1.38 11.78
N GLN A 77 -6.61 -1.83 12.81
CA GLN A 77 -7.83 -2.63 12.57
C GLN A 77 -8.87 -1.86 11.73
N PHE A 78 -9.02 -0.55 11.96
CA PHE A 78 -9.97 0.30 11.21
C PHE A 78 -9.45 0.63 9.81
N ILE A 79 -8.12 0.72 9.65
CA ILE A 79 -7.49 0.85 8.34
C ILE A 79 -7.85 -0.36 7.46
N LEU A 80 -7.63 -1.58 7.97
CA LEU A 80 -7.94 -2.81 7.24
C LEU A 80 -9.44 -2.95 6.98
N ASP A 81 -10.29 -2.72 7.99
CA ASP A 81 -11.76 -2.78 7.83
C ASP A 81 -12.24 -1.84 6.70
N SER A 82 -11.79 -0.58 6.73
CA SER A 82 -12.28 0.42 5.78
C SER A 82 -11.66 0.27 4.39
N ALA A 83 -10.39 -0.14 4.28
CA ALA A 83 -9.75 -0.42 3.00
C ALA A 83 -10.42 -1.60 2.28
N ILE A 84 -10.69 -2.71 2.99
CA ILE A 84 -11.41 -3.86 2.42
C ILE A 84 -12.82 -3.46 1.97
N GLN A 85 -13.55 -2.71 2.80
CA GLN A 85 -14.87 -2.21 2.43
C GLN A 85 -14.83 -1.32 1.18
N ALA A 86 -13.86 -0.40 1.10
CA ALA A 86 -13.70 0.47 -0.07
C ALA A 86 -13.38 -0.32 -1.34
N LEU A 87 -12.60 -1.40 -1.25
CA LEU A 87 -12.38 -2.32 -2.37
C LEU A 87 -13.69 -3.02 -2.77
N VAL A 88 -14.48 -3.55 -1.83
CA VAL A 88 -15.76 -4.20 -2.15
C VAL A 88 -16.71 -3.27 -2.92
N GLU A 89 -16.74 -1.98 -2.58
CA GLU A 89 -17.66 -1.00 -3.16
C GLU A 89 -17.40 -0.64 -4.63
N ASN A 90 -16.16 -0.77 -5.12
CA ASN A 90 -15.82 -0.39 -6.50
C ASN A 90 -14.73 -1.32 -7.05
N PRO A 91 -14.99 -2.13 -8.11
CA PRO A 91 -14.07 -3.12 -8.66
C PRO A 91 -12.77 -2.54 -9.24
N ASP A 92 -12.73 -1.25 -9.57
CA ASP A 92 -11.54 -0.61 -10.16
C ASP A 92 -10.48 -0.25 -9.10
N ARG A 93 -10.89 -0.17 -7.82
CA ARG A 93 -9.99 0.20 -6.72
C ARG A 93 -9.01 -0.92 -6.43
N ARG A 94 -7.78 -0.52 -6.08
CA ARG A 94 -6.69 -1.38 -5.62
C ARG A 94 -6.07 -0.84 -4.34
N PHE A 95 -5.48 -1.73 -3.55
CA PHE A 95 -4.73 -1.38 -2.34
C PHE A 95 -3.55 -2.34 -2.17
N ILE A 96 -2.39 -1.81 -1.75
CA ILE A 96 -1.26 -2.64 -1.34
C ILE A 96 -1.15 -2.68 0.18
N TYR A 97 -0.78 -3.83 0.74
CA TYR A 97 -0.53 -3.99 2.18
C TYR A 97 0.81 -4.70 2.44
N VAL A 98 1.51 -4.32 3.50
CA VAL A 98 2.91 -4.71 3.73
C VAL A 98 3.09 -5.55 5.00
N GLU A 99 2.72 -5.02 6.17
CA GLU A 99 3.12 -5.58 7.47
C GLU A 99 2.25 -6.76 7.93
N ILE A 100 2.69 -7.98 7.63
CA ILE A 100 1.91 -9.20 7.90
C ILE A 100 1.63 -9.42 9.39
N ALA A 101 2.43 -8.85 10.31
CA ALA A 101 2.13 -8.87 11.73
C ALA A 101 0.73 -8.32 12.07
N PHE A 102 0.35 -7.20 11.46
CA PHE A 102 -0.96 -6.60 11.69
C PHE A 102 -2.05 -7.31 10.92
N PHE A 103 -1.80 -7.63 9.65
CA PHE A 103 -2.78 -8.35 8.83
C PHE A 103 -3.14 -9.70 9.45
N TRP A 104 -2.15 -10.45 9.96
CA TRP A 104 -2.38 -11.73 10.64
C TRP A 104 -3.27 -11.57 11.88
N ARG A 105 -3.03 -10.53 12.70
CA ARG A 105 -3.86 -10.24 13.89
C ARG A 105 -5.31 -9.94 13.48
N TRP A 106 -5.48 -9.08 12.49
CA TRP A 106 -6.78 -8.73 11.93
C TRP A 106 -7.50 -9.95 11.37
N TRP A 107 -6.80 -10.75 10.56
CA TRP A 107 -7.32 -11.94 9.89
C TRP A 107 -7.95 -12.94 10.86
N LEU A 108 -7.32 -13.16 12.02
CA LEU A 108 -7.82 -14.09 13.05
C LEU A 108 -9.11 -13.63 13.72
N GLN A 109 -9.46 -12.35 13.62
CA GLN A 109 -10.67 -11.78 14.20
C GLN A 109 -11.84 -11.75 13.20
N GLN A 110 -11.58 -12.07 11.93
CA GLN A 110 -12.58 -11.96 10.87
C GLN A 110 -13.52 -13.17 10.83
N THR A 111 -14.75 -12.92 10.37
CA THR A 111 -15.71 -13.98 10.04
C THR A 111 -15.26 -14.75 8.80
N GLU A 112 -15.76 -15.98 8.63
CA GLU A 112 -15.50 -16.75 7.40
C GLU A 112 -15.97 -16.00 6.14
N GLU A 113 -17.08 -15.25 6.23
CA GLU A 113 -17.56 -14.41 5.15
C GLU A 113 -16.55 -13.34 4.76
N MET A 114 -16.02 -12.59 5.74
CA MET A 114 -15.01 -11.56 5.48
C MET A 114 -13.71 -12.18 4.95
N GLN A 115 -13.25 -13.30 5.53
CA GLN A 115 -12.09 -14.02 5.01
C GLN A 115 -12.27 -14.44 3.55
N ASN A 116 -13.46 -14.91 3.16
CA ASN A 116 -13.77 -15.27 1.78
C ASN A 116 -13.79 -14.04 0.86
N THR A 117 -14.36 -12.93 1.31
CA THR A 117 -14.31 -11.64 0.58
C THR A 117 -12.87 -11.22 0.31
N VAL A 118 -12.00 -11.28 1.32
CA VAL A 118 -10.58 -10.90 1.15
C VAL A 118 -9.85 -11.87 0.23
N ARG A 119 -10.06 -13.19 0.35
CA ARG A 119 -9.49 -14.17 -0.60
C ARG A 119 -9.90 -13.84 -2.04
N GLN A 120 -11.15 -13.43 -2.26
CA GLN A 120 -11.60 -12.99 -3.59
C GLN A 120 -10.88 -11.73 -4.07
N LEU A 121 -10.72 -10.71 -3.22
CA LEU A 121 -10.00 -9.49 -3.57
C LEU A 121 -8.54 -9.77 -3.94
N VAL A 122 -7.87 -10.69 -3.22
CA VAL A 122 -6.50 -11.12 -3.53
C VAL A 122 -6.44 -11.90 -4.85
N ASN A 123 -7.37 -12.84 -5.07
CA ASN A 123 -7.46 -13.61 -6.32
C ASN A 123 -7.81 -12.76 -7.56
N GLN A 124 -8.31 -11.55 -7.35
CA GLN A 124 -8.59 -10.55 -8.39
C GLN A 124 -7.46 -9.52 -8.55
N GLY A 125 -6.39 -9.60 -7.76
CA GLY A 125 -5.29 -8.62 -7.78
C GLY A 125 -5.69 -7.22 -7.30
N ARG A 126 -6.76 -7.13 -6.49
CA ARG A 126 -7.31 -5.86 -5.98
C ARG A 126 -6.76 -5.51 -4.60
N LEU A 127 -6.53 -6.51 -3.77
CA LEU A 127 -5.65 -6.42 -2.62
C LEU A 127 -4.36 -7.15 -2.97
N GLU A 128 -3.22 -6.47 -2.91
CA GLU A 128 -1.92 -7.07 -3.19
C GLU A 128 -1.00 -6.94 -1.98
N PHE A 129 -0.31 -8.03 -1.64
CA PHE A 129 0.74 -7.99 -0.62
C PHE A 129 2.07 -7.66 -1.27
N VAL A 130 2.80 -6.68 -0.73
CA VAL A 130 4.15 -6.30 -1.15
C VAL A 130 5.12 -6.46 0.01
N SER A 131 6.37 -6.85 -0.23
CA SER A 131 7.30 -7.46 0.74
C SER A 131 6.75 -8.75 1.37
N GLY A 132 5.63 -8.68 2.09
CA GLY A 132 4.96 -9.80 2.74
C GLY A 132 5.74 -10.41 3.91
N GLY A 133 6.70 -9.67 4.47
CA GLY A 133 7.37 -10.04 5.71
C GLY A 133 6.51 -9.71 6.93
N TRP A 134 6.90 -10.24 8.09
CA TRP A 134 6.22 -9.93 9.35
C TRP A 134 6.21 -8.41 9.64
N SER A 135 7.31 -7.72 9.31
CA SER A 135 7.44 -6.26 9.34
C SER A 135 8.26 -5.78 8.14
N MET A 136 8.29 -4.46 7.92
CA MET A 136 9.34 -3.83 7.11
C MET A 136 10.62 -3.76 7.94
N ASN A 137 11.56 -4.67 7.71
CA ASN A 137 12.78 -4.77 8.50
C ASN A 137 13.74 -3.61 8.22
N ASP A 138 14.44 -3.14 9.26
CA ASP A 138 15.62 -2.28 9.10
C ASP A 138 16.72 -2.98 8.28
N GLU A 139 17.65 -2.20 7.70
CA GLU A 139 18.76 -2.69 6.90
C GLU A 139 20.15 -2.34 7.46
N GLY A 140 20.22 -1.53 8.52
CA GLY A 140 21.47 -1.12 9.14
C GLY A 140 21.97 -2.03 10.27
N VAL A 141 21.05 -2.64 11.04
CA VAL A 141 21.34 -3.37 12.28
C VAL A 141 20.74 -4.78 12.33
N THR A 142 20.17 -5.28 11.23
CA THR A 142 19.64 -6.64 11.16
C THR A 142 20.66 -7.66 10.69
N HIS A 143 20.63 -8.87 11.26
CA HIS A 143 21.36 -10.01 10.72
C HIS A 143 20.55 -10.68 9.60
N TYR A 144 21.22 -11.11 8.52
CA TYR A 144 20.54 -11.68 7.34
C TYR A 144 19.63 -12.89 7.66
N ASN A 145 20.03 -13.75 8.62
CA ASN A 145 19.15 -14.84 9.09
C ASN A 145 17.81 -14.32 9.65
N SER A 146 17.83 -13.25 10.44
CA SER A 146 16.60 -12.66 11.00
C SER A 146 15.70 -12.07 9.92
N ILE A 147 16.29 -11.50 8.86
CA ILE A 147 15.56 -11.02 7.69
C ILE A 147 14.87 -12.20 7.00
N ILE A 148 15.58 -13.32 6.80
CA ILE A 148 15.02 -14.54 6.20
C ILE A 148 13.90 -15.11 7.07
N ASP A 149 14.11 -15.23 8.38
CA ASP A 149 13.12 -15.80 9.32
C ASP A 149 11.81 -15.00 9.29
N GLN A 150 11.89 -13.67 9.39
CA GLN A 150 10.69 -12.83 9.44
C GLN A 150 9.95 -12.75 8.09
N HIS A 151 10.68 -12.83 6.96
CA HIS A 151 10.06 -12.92 5.62
C HIS A 151 9.42 -14.29 5.41
N SER A 152 10.07 -15.36 5.88
CA SER A 152 9.55 -16.72 5.78
C SER A 152 8.27 -16.89 6.59
N LEU A 153 8.19 -16.29 7.78
CA LEU A 153 6.99 -16.31 8.62
C LEU A 153 5.78 -15.65 7.92
N GLY A 154 5.98 -14.47 7.34
CA GLY A 154 4.92 -13.78 6.59
C GLY A 154 4.53 -14.53 5.31
N ALA A 155 5.51 -14.99 4.55
CA ALA A 155 5.29 -15.75 3.32
C ALA A 155 4.55 -17.07 3.55
N GLU A 156 4.84 -17.79 4.64
CA GLU A 156 4.13 -19.01 5.02
C GLU A 156 2.64 -18.73 5.29
N PHE A 157 2.34 -17.70 6.10
CA PHE A 157 0.97 -17.30 6.34
C PHE A 157 0.24 -16.93 5.05
N LEU A 158 0.87 -16.11 4.19
CA LEU A 158 0.28 -15.68 2.92
C LEU A 158 0.04 -16.86 1.97
N ARG A 159 0.99 -17.78 1.86
CA ARG A 159 0.84 -19.02 1.07
C ARG A 159 -0.35 -19.84 1.58
N ASP A 160 -0.45 -20.04 2.89
CA ASP A 160 -1.46 -20.89 3.48
C ASP A 160 -2.88 -20.29 3.35
N GLN A 161 -3.00 -18.95 3.36
CA GLN A 161 -4.30 -18.28 3.21
C GLN A 161 -4.67 -17.94 1.76
N PHE A 162 -3.71 -17.63 0.89
CA PHE A 162 -4.01 -17.01 -0.41
C PHE A 162 -3.35 -17.74 -1.58
N GLY A 163 -2.57 -18.79 -1.32
CA GLY A 163 -1.88 -19.56 -2.35
C GLY A 163 -0.97 -18.68 -3.21
N GLU A 164 -0.90 -19.00 -4.50
CA GLU A 164 -0.06 -18.27 -5.47
C GLU A 164 -0.43 -16.78 -5.61
N CYS A 165 -1.72 -16.42 -5.46
CA CYS A 165 -2.15 -15.04 -5.57
C CYS A 165 -1.73 -14.17 -4.37
N GLY A 166 -1.44 -14.79 -3.21
CA GLY A 166 -0.90 -14.09 -2.06
C GLY A 166 0.61 -13.90 -2.09
N ARG A 167 1.32 -14.47 -3.08
CA ARG A 167 2.78 -14.41 -3.14
C ARG A 167 3.24 -13.02 -3.60
N PRO A 168 3.93 -12.23 -2.76
CA PRO A 168 4.41 -10.92 -3.16
C PRO A 168 5.40 -11.02 -4.33
N LYS A 169 5.35 -10.04 -5.23
CA LYS A 169 6.26 -9.95 -6.41
C LYS A 169 7.33 -8.88 -6.24
N LEU A 170 7.06 -7.88 -5.40
CA LEU A 170 7.92 -6.73 -5.20
C LEU A 170 8.26 -6.56 -3.73
N GLY A 171 9.50 -6.17 -3.44
CA GLY A 171 9.91 -5.61 -2.16
C GLY A 171 9.48 -4.16 -2.02
N TRP A 172 9.12 -3.78 -0.81
CA TRP A 172 8.67 -2.45 -0.39
C TRP A 172 9.38 -2.07 0.89
N GLN A 173 10.41 -1.22 0.78
CA GLN A 173 11.28 -0.76 1.87
C GLN A 173 11.26 0.77 1.91
N ILE A 174 10.08 1.36 2.11
CA ILE A 174 9.90 2.80 1.99
C ILE A 174 10.55 3.61 3.11
N ASP A 175 10.67 3.03 4.31
CA ASP A 175 11.08 3.74 5.52
C ASP A 175 12.41 3.36 6.20
N PRO A 176 13.10 2.25 5.89
CA PRO A 176 14.44 2.01 6.45
C PRO A 176 15.43 3.14 6.14
N PHE A 177 16.30 3.45 7.10
CA PHE A 177 17.23 4.57 7.01
C PHE A 177 18.50 4.23 6.21
N GLY A 178 18.32 4.06 4.90
CA GLY A 178 19.33 3.59 3.96
C GLY A 178 19.18 2.10 3.68
N HIS A 179 19.77 1.66 2.55
CA HIS A 179 19.52 0.33 1.99
C HIS A 179 20.80 -0.46 1.81
N SER A 180 20.73 -1.75 2.16
CA SER A 180 21.85 -2.67 2.16
C SER A 180 21.88 -3.47 0.85
N ARG A 181 23.09 -3.64 0.30
CA ARG A 181 23.30 -4.53 -0.85
C ARG A 181 22.86 -5.98 -0.54
N GLN A 182 22.91 -6.37 0.73
CA GLN A 182 22.52 -7.70 1.19
C GLN A 182 21.01 -7.95 1.06
N VAL A 183 20.15 -6.97 1.38
CA VAL A 183 18.70 -7.10 1.20
C VAL A 183 18.34 -7.23 -0.27
N ALA A 184 18.96 -6.43 -1.16
CA ALA A 184 18.77 -6.59 -2.60
C ALA A 184 19.12 -8.02 -3.07
N SER A 185 20.24 -8.58 -2.59
CA SER A 185 20.61 -9.96 -2.90
C SER A 185 19.60 -10.97 -2.34
N LEU A 186 19.16 -10.81 -1.09
CA LEU A 186 18.19 -11.72 -0.49
C LEU A 186 16.84 -11.67 -1.22
N PHE A 187 16.38 -10.48 -1.58
CA PHE A 187 15.10 -10.27 -2.25
C PHE A 187 15.08 -10.89 -3.66
N ALA A 188 16.18 -10.79 -4.40
CA ALA A 188 16.34 -11.55 -5.65
C ALA A 188 16.24 -13.06 -5.42
N HIS A 189 16.90 -13.60 -4.40
CA HIS A 189 16.83 -15.03 -4.05
C HIS A 189 15.48 -15.48 -3.45
N MET A 190 14.71 -14.57 -2.86
CA MET A 190 13.32 -14.80 -2.46
C MET A 190 12.37 -14.84 -3.66
N GLY A 191 12.86 -14.47 -4.85
CA GLY A 191 12.12 -14.46 -6.10
C GLY A 191 11.27 -13.22 -6.30
N PHE A 192 11.65 -12.09 -5.69
CA PHE A 192 11.08 -10.79 -6.05
C PHE A 192 11.65 -10.31 -7.39
N ASP A 193 10.79 -9.67 -8.17
CA ASP A 193 11.13 -9.13 -9.48
C ASP A 193 11.69 -7.69 -9.36
N GLY A 194 11.37 -7.00 -8.26
CA GLY A 194 11.90 -5.68 -7.97
C GLY A 194 11.78 -5.25 -6.52
N LEU A 195 12.38 -4.11 -6.20
CA LEU A 195 12.39 -3.47 -4.89
C LEU A 195 12.12 -1.97 -5.07
N PHE A 196 11.21 -1.41 -4.27
CA PHE A 196 11.01 0.02 -4.19
C PHE A 196 11.34 0.54 -2.79
N PHE A 197 12.02 1.67 -2.72
CA PHE A 197 12.37 2.31 -1.44
C PHE A 197 12.34 3.84 -1.52
N GLY A 198 12.20 4.47 -0.36
CA GLY A 198 12.00 5.92 -0.25
C GLY A 198 13.20 6.73 0.21
N ARG A 199 14.07 6.16 1.05
CA ARG A 199 15.10 6.93 1.77
C ARG A 199 16.48 6.75 1.13
N VAL A 200 17.01 7.84 0.57
CA VAL A 200 18.36 7.88 0.01
C VAL A 200 19.07 9.16 0.45
N ASP A 201 20.39 9.19 0.31
CA ASP A 201 21.14 10.43 0.55
C ASP A 201 20.63 11.56 -0.36
N LEU A 202 20.47 12.76 0.20
CA LEU A 202 19.91 13.89 -0.52
C LEU A 202 20.70 14.26 -1.79
N GLN A 203 22.02 14.10 -1.77
CA GLN A 203 22.87 14.38 -2.94
C GLN A 203 22.68 13.31 -4.01
N ASP A 204 22.60 12.03 -3.62
CA ASP A 204 22.32 10.91 -4.53
C ASP A 204 20.93 11.05 -5.17
N TYR A 205 19.91 11.41 -4.38
CA TYR A 205 18.57 11.69 -4.90
C TYR A 205 18.61 12.79 -5.97
N ALA A 206 19.24 13.93 -5.66
CA ALA A 206 19.29 15.08 -6.56
C ALA A 206 20.01 14.73 -7.87
N GLU A 207 21.14 14.01 -7.80
CA GLU A 207 21.89 13.56 -8.97
C GLU A 207 21.05 12.60 -9.82
N ARG A 208 20.42 11.59 -9.20
CA ARG A 208 19.58 10.62 -9.91
C ARG A 208 18.36 11.24 -10.56
N ASN A 209 17.73 12.20 -9.90
CA ASN A 209 16.58 12.91 -10.44
C ASN A 209 16.96 13.73 -11.69
N ILE A 210 18.14 14.36 -11.71
CA ILE A 210 18.62 15.12 -12.89
C ILE A 210 19.11 14.19 -14.01
N THR A 211 19.74 13.07 -13.65
CA THR A 211 20.35 12.12 -14.60
C THR A 211 19.40 11.03 -15.09
N LYS A 212 18.14 11.03 -14.62
CA LYS A 212 17.12 10.01 -14.92
C LYS A 212 17.52 8.60 -14.48
N GLN A 213 18.10 8.48 -13.29
CA GLN A 213 18.60 7.24 -12.70
C GLN A 213 17.86 6.87 -11.40
N MET A 214 16.60 7.26 -11.29
CA MET A 214 15.70 6.85 -10.20
C MET A 214 15.36 5.36 -10.26
N GLU A 215 15.58 4.72 -11.41
CA GLU A 215 15.37 3.29 -11.63
C GLU A 215 16.68 2.64 -12.11
N MET A 216 17.02 1.48 -11.57
CA MET A 216 18.25 0.77 -11.92
C MET A 216 18.12 -0.74 -11.76
N ILE A 217 19.04 -1.49 -12.36
CA ILE A 217 19.29 -2.89 -11.98
C ILE A 217 20.35 -2.91 -10.89
N TRP A 218 19.94 -3.21 -9.66
CA TRP A 218 20.83 -3.28 -8.53
C TRP A 218 21.49 -4.66 -8.43
N LYS A 219 22.82 -4.69 -8.55
CA LYS A 219 23.63 -5.90 -8.45
C LYS A 219 23.94 -6.21 -6.97
N GLY A 220 23.12 -7.07 -6.35
CA GLY A 220 23.15 -7.39 -4.92
C GLY A 220 24.40 -8.16 -4.44
N SER A 221 25.13 -8.82 -5.35
CA SER A 221 26.33 -9.58 -5.00
C SER A 221 27.43 -9.45 -6.05
N SER A 222 28.68 -9.41 -5.59
CA SER A 222 29.84 -9.47 -6.49
C SER A 222 30.11 -10.86 -7.06
N ASN A 223 29.51 -11.91 -6.46
CA ASN A 223 29.90 -13.30 -6.72
C ASN A 223 28.76 -14.17 -7.27
N LEU A 224 27.50 -13.72 -7.18
CA LEU A 224 26.32 -14.51 -7.56
C LEU A 224 25.77 -14.16 -8.96
N GLY A 225 26.36 -13.17 -9.63
CA GLY A 225 25.94 -12.79 -10.99
C GLY A 225 24.47 -12.37 -11.03
N GLU A 226 23.80 -12.74 -12.12
CA GLU A 226 22.42 -12.35 -12.44
C GLU A 226 21.38 -12.83 -11.42
N GLU A 227 21.66 -13.91 -10.67
CA GLU A 227 20.76 -14.41 -9.61
C GLU A 227 20.57 -13.41 -8.45
N SER A 228 21.46 -12.42 -8.34
CA SER A 228 21.40 -11.35 -7.34
C SER A 228 21.01 -9.99 -7.91
N TRP A 229 20.62 -9.92 -9.19
CA TRP A 229 20.22 -8.68 -9.84
C TRP A 229 18.75 -8.44 -9.55
N LEU A 230 18.42 -7.22 -9.10
CA LEU A 230 17.06 -6.85 -8.75
C LEU A 230 16.72 -5.51 -9.37
N PHE A 231 15.59 -5.40 -10.07
CA PHE A 231 15.10 -4.08 -10.49
C PHE A 231 14.81 -3.24 -9.25
N THR A 232 15.30 -2.01 -9.21
CA THR A 232 15.16 -1.15 -8.04
C THR A 232 14.71 0.24 -8.45
N GLY A 233 13.61 0.71 -7.84
CA GLY A 233 13.08 2.05 -8.03
C GLY A 233 13.15 2.87 -6.74
N ILE A 234 13.59 4.11 -6.86
CA ILE A 234 13.54 5.10 -5.78
C ILE A 234 12.21 5.85 -5.89
N ILE A 235 11.39 5.76 -4.85
CA ILE A 235 10.10 6.46 -4.80
C ILE A 235 10.35 7.95 -4.52
N PRO A 236 9.65 8.87 -5.20
CA PRO A 236 9.83 10.29 -4.97
C PRO A 236 9.08 10.72 -3.71
N ARG A 237 9.55 11.78 -3.04
CA ARG A 237 8.95 12.30 -1.79
C ARG A 237 8.85 11.24 -0.68
N THR A 238 9.86 10.36 -0.63
CA THR A 238 10.02 9.27 0.33
C THR A 238 8.92 8.20 0.16
N TYR A 239 7.68 8.50 0.54
CA TYR A 239 6.51 7.64 0.26
C TYR A 239 5.19 8.40 0.36
N THR A 240 5.21 9.73 0.23
CA THR A 240 4.03 10.58 0.43
C THR A 240 3.36 10.99 -0.87
N PRO A 241 2.07 11.39 -0.82
CA PRO A 241 1.35 11.89 -1.99
C PRO A 241 2.03 13.12 -2.60
N PRO A 242 1.72 13.48 -3.85
CA PRO A 242 2.05 14.81 -4.36
C PRO A 242 1.54 15.90 -3.43
N GLU A 243 2.26 17.01 -3.34
CA GLU A 243 1.84 18.17 -2.54
C GLU A 243 0.40 18.57 -2.93
N SER A 244 -0.43 18.84 -1.92
CA SER A 244 -1.86 19.11 -2.04
C SER A 244 -2.75 17.91 -2.42
N PHE A 245 -2.26 16.68 -2.47
CA PHE A 245 -3.06 15.48 -2.81
C PHE A 245 -3.15 14.46 -1.67
N CYS A 246 -3.00 14.88 -0.42
CA CYS A 246 -3.31 14.04 0.73
C CYS A 246 -4.81 14.07 1.07
N PHE A 247 -5.52 12.99 0.76
CA PHE A 247 -6.97 12.88 1.00
C PHE A 247 -7.32 12.07 2.26
N ASP A 248 -6.37 11.92 3.16
CA ASP A 248 -6.61 11.25 4.44
C ASP A 248 -7.39 12.13 5.41
N ALA A 249 -8.08 11.51 6.37
CA ALA A 249 -8.82 12.23 7.41
C ALA A 249 -7.93 13.11 8.29
N PHE A 250 -6.62 12.85 8.33
CA PHE A 250 -5.64 13.64 9.09
C PHE A 250 -4.95 14.73 8.25
N CYS A 251 -5.36 14.91 6.99
CA CYS A 251 -4.81 15.92 6.09
C CYS A 251 -5.79 17.08 5.89
N ASP A 252 -5.23 18.27 5.65
CA ASP A 252 -5.98 19.51 5.45
C ASP A 252 -6.10 19.92 3.97
N ASP A 253 -5.68 19.05 3.04
CA ASP A 253 -5.72 19.36 1.61
C ASP A 253 -7.15 19.42 1.06
N GLU A 254 -7.37 20.33 0.12
CA GLU A 254 -8.69 20.54 -0.48
C GLU A 254 -9.19 19.29 -1.25
N PRO A 255 -10.42 18.80 -0.97
CA PRO A 255 -11.01 17.71 -1.72
C PRO A 255 -11.38 18.16 -3.14
N ILE A 256 -11.73 17.20 -4.01
CA ILE A 256 -12.25 17.51 -5.34
C ILE A 256 -13.74 17.85 -5.23
N LYS A 257 -14.05 19.13 -5.47
CA LYS A 257 -15.38 19.74 -5.44
C LYS A 257 -15.87 19.90 -6.87
N ASP A 258 -16.73 18.97 -7.29
CA ASP A 258 -17.13 18.78 -8.68
C ASP A 258 -18.61 19.06 -8.98
N ASP A 259 -19.32 19.67 -8.03
CA ASP A 259 -20.67 20.18 -8.27
C ASP A 259 -20.60 21.67 -8.66
N PRO A 260 -20.90 22.04 -9.92
CA PRO A 260 -20.83 23.43 -10.38
C PRO A 260 -21.92 24.33 -9.77
N GLN A 261 -22.89 23.77 -9.04
CA GLN A 261 -23.93 24.53 -8.33
C GLN A 261 -23.53 24.90 -6.91
N LEU A 262 -22.45 24.32 -6.39
CA LEU A 262 -21.93 24.59 -5.05
C LEU A 262 -20.78 25.58 -5.10
N HIS A 263 -20.48 26.18 -3.95
CA HIS A 263 -19.31 27.04 -3.80
C HIS A 263 -18.01 26.24 -3.95
N ASP A 264 -16.95 26.96 -4.31
CA ASP A 264 -15.58 26.46 -4.36
C ASP A 264 -15.34 25.28 -5.33
N TYR A 265 -16.10 25.20 -6.42
CA TYR A 265 -15.82 24.26 -7.51
C TYR A 265 -14.36 24.39 -7.97
N ASN A 266 -13.60 23.29 -7.95
CA ASN A 266 -12.14 23.34 -8.13
C ASN A 266 -11.57 22.31 -9.12
N VAL A 267 -12.40 21.58 -9.87
CA VAL A 267 -11.94 20.47 -10.73
C VAL A 267 -10.81 20.87 -11.69
N LEU A 268 -10.92 22.00 -12.39
CA LEU A 268 -9.92 22.43 -13.36
C LEU A 268 -8.55 22.68 -12.71
N GLU A 269 -8.56 23.36 -11.56
CA GLU A 269 -7.36 23.65 -10.79
C GLU A 269 -6.69 22.35 -10.29
N ARG A 270 -7.48 21.44 -9.69
CA ARG A 270 -6.98 20.17 -9.14
C ARG A 270 -6.43 19.26 -10.23
N VAL A 271 -7.10 19.18 -11.40
CA VAL A 271 -6.61 18.40 -12.55
C VAL A 271 -5.29 18.97 -13.07
N GLN A 272 -5.19 20.28 -13.27
CA GLN A 272 -3.97 20.90 -13.77
C GLN A 272 -2.80 20.73 -12.77
N ALA A 273 -3.06 20.89 -11.48
CA ALA A 273 -2.06 20.67 -10.44
C ALA A 273 -1.54 19.23 -10.45
N PHE A 274 -2.42 18.23 -10.62
CA PHE A 274 -2.02 16.83 -10.71
C PHE A 274 -1.20 16.54 -11.96
N ILE A 275 -1.61 17.07 -13.12
CA ILE A 275 -0.88 16.90 -14.38
C ILE A 275 0.52 17.51 -14.28
N ASN A 276 0.65 18.71 -13.69
CA ASN A 276 1.95 19.33 -13.46
C ASN A 276 2.82 18.47 -12.55
N ALA A 277 2.30 18.01 -11.41
CA ALA A 277 3.03 17.13 -10.50
C ALA A 277 3.46 15.81 -11.17
N ALA A 278 2.64 15.26 -12.06
CA ALA A 278 2.98 14.07 -12.84
C ALA A 278 4.11 14.33 -13.84
N HIS A 279 4.08 15.45 -14.55
CA HIS A 279 5.16 15.83 -15.48
C HIS A 279 6.47 16.12 -14.75
N ASP A 280 6.41 16.84 -13.63
CA ASP A 280 7.59 17.14 -12.81
C ASP A 280 8.23 15.86 -12.28
N GLN A 281 7.41 14.91 -11.80
CA GLN A 281 7.90 13.63 -11.35
C GLN A 281 8.49 12.81 -12.50
N ALA A 282 7.83 12.74 -13.66
CA ALA A 282 8.29 11.98 -14.82
C ALA A 282 9.64 12.44 -15.38
N ALA A 283 10.07 13.68 -15.07
CA ALA A 283 11.38 14.17 -15.49
C ALA A 283 12.55 13.32 -14.96
N GLY A 284 12.39 12.66 -13.80
CA GLY A 284 13.42 11.83 -13.16
C GLY A 284 13.40 10.34 -13.54
N TYR A 285 12.42 9.89 -14.35
CA TYR A 285 12.23 8.47 -14.69
C TYR A 285 12.52 8.21 -16.17
N ALA A 286 12.87 6.96 -16.47
CA ALA A 286 13.33 6.60 -17.82
C ALA A 286 12.18 6.33 -18.79
N THR A 287 11.03 5.88 -18.29
CA THR A 287 9.90 5.43 -19.10
C THR A 287 8.74 6.42 -19.08
N ASN A 288 7.68 6.14 -19.83
CA ASN A 288 6.39 6.84 -19.75
C ASN A 288 5.48 6.29 -18.64
N HIS A 289 6.04 5.58 -17.65
CA HIS A 289 5.32 5.11 -16.47
C HIS A 289 5.96 5.70 -15.21
N ILE A 290 5.12 6.22 -14.31
CA ILE A 290 5.55 6.66 -12.98
C ILE A 290 4.61 6.12 -11.92
N MET A 291 5.14 5.92 -10.71
CA MET A 291 4.37 5.51 -9.54
C MET A 291 4.13 6.70 -8.61
N MET A 292 2.88 6.94 -8.23
CA MET A 292 2.55 7.90 -7.17
C MET A 292 1.97 7.16 -5.96
N THR A 293 2.73 7.16 -4.88
CA THR A 293 2.33 6.66 -3.55
C THR A 293 1.25 7.57 -2.97
N MET A 294 0.03 7.07 -2.84
CA MET A 294 -1.11 7.80 -2.29
C MET A 294 -1.40 7.26 -0.89
N GLY A 295 -0.53 7.60 0.05
CA GLY A 295 -0.56 7.11 1.43
C GLY A 295 0.59 7.70 2.26
N SER A 296 0.56 7.44 3.56
CA SER A 296 1.61 7.80 4.52
C SER A 296 1.41 6.97 5.79
N ASP A 297 2.05 7.37 6.89
CA ASP A 297 1.99 6.69 8.18
C ASP A 297 0.54 6.58 8.66
N PHE A 298 0.07 5.35 8.88
CA PHE A 298 -1.24 5.01 9.45
C PHE A 298 -2.45 5.72 8.81
N GLN A 299 -2.37 5.99 7.51
CA GLN A 299 -3.49 6.55 6.74
C GLN A 299 -4.52 5.48 6.38
N TYR A 300 -5.63 5.88 5.77
CA TYR A 300 -6.75 5.01 5.40
C TYR A 300 -7.56 4.47 6.60
N GLU A 301 -7.50 5.05 7.79
CA GLU A 301 -8.46 4.73 8.87
C GLU A 301 -9.91 4.96 8.42
N ASN A 302 -10.10 5.91 7.50
CA ASN A 302 -11.31 6.10 6.72
C ASN A 302 -10.98 6.12 5.21
N ALA A 303 -10.75 4.93 4.65
CA ALA A 303 -10.36 4.75 3.25
C ALA A 303 -11.30 5.42 2.22
N ASN A 304 -12.59 5.63 2.57
CA ASN A 304 -13.53 6.30 1.68
C ASN A 304 -13.13 7.75 1.38
N GLN A 305 -12.47 8.47 2.29
CA GLN A 305 -12.02 9.84 2.00
C GLN A 305 -10.99 9.87 0.86
N TRP A 306 -10.02 8.95 0.92
CA TRP A 306 -9.07 8.71 -0.16
C TRP A 306 -9.77 8.35 -1.46
N TYR A 307 -10.50 7.23 -1.46
CA TYR A 307 -11.03 6.69 -2.71
C TYR A 307 -12.08 7.59 -3.37
N LYS A 308 -12.90 8.30 -2.60
CA LYS A 308 -13.88 9.24 -3.17
C LYS A 308 -13.21 10.37 -3.96
N ASN A 309 -12.04 10.84 -3.50
CA ASN A 309 -11.28 11.85 -4.21
C ASN A 309 -10.44 11.24 -5.34
N LEU A 310 -9.81 10.08 -5.13
CA LEU A 310 -9.05 9.39 -6.17
C LEU A 310 -9.93 8.99 -7.37
N ASP A 311 -11.15 8.51 -7.13
CA ASP A 311 -12.10 8.15 -8.19
C ASP A 311 -12.44 9.38 -9.07
N LYS A 312 -12.65 10.55 -8.44
CA LYS A 312 -12.88 11.81 -9.15
C LYS A 312 -11.63 12.26 -9.90
N LEU A 313 -10.47 12.18 -9.27
CA LEU A 313 -9.19 12.59 -9.85
C LEU A 313 -8.91 11.80 -11.12
N ILE A 314 -8.97 10.47 -11.04
CA ILE A 314 -8.77 9.56 -12.18
C ILE A 314 -9.76 9.89 -13.29
N ARG A 315 -11.05 10.06 -12.95
CA ARG A 315 -12.09 10.40 -13.94
C ARG A 315 -11.80 11.71 -14.67
N TYR A 316 -11.53 12.79 -13.94
CA TYR A 316 -11.38 14.12 -14.55
C TYR A 316 -10.03 14.29 -15.27
N VAL A 317 -8.95 13.67 -14.78
CA VAL A 317 -7.64 13.67 -15.45
C VAL A 317 -7.69 12.87 -16.76
N ASN A 318 -8.33 11.69 -16.77
CA ASN A 318 -8.44 10.88 -17.98
C ASN A 318 -9.41 11.43 -19.03
N ALA A 319 -10.22 12.43 -18.65
CA ALA A 319 -11.13 13.13 -19.55
C ALA A 319 -10.48 14.33 -20.28
N GLN A 320 -9.21 14.64 -19.98
CA GLN A 320 -8.46 15.72 -20.64
C GLN A 320 -8.02 15.35 -22.05
#